data_AF-A0A445FWA6-F1
#
_entry.id   AF-A0A445FWA6-F1
#
_cell.length_a   1.000
_cell.length_b   1.000
_cell.length_c   1.000
_cell.angle_alpha   90.00
_cell.angle_beta   90.00
_cell.angle_gamma   90.00
#
_symmetry.space_group_name_H-M   'P 1'
#
loop_
_entity.id
_entity.type
_entity.pdbx_description
1 polymer ?
#
loop_
_entity_poly.entity_id
_entity_poly.type
_entity_poly.pdbx_seq_one_letter_code
_entity_poly.pdbx_strand_id
1 'polypeptide(L)'
;MKSGGGGGGGMGAVPSYGVPAKRRWRGLVIAVLGLVILSMLVPLVFLLGLHNGFHSSGYIYEQKNTPSNEKSLERYDRHDVGHNESEGEQSSHVEDLITKFEPTLPKDVLKKYTREGKSDKQRGSRAPPKGVLQSPPTSNSPRSGQIEQVNNPKTSSTDEGGKSCELTFGSYCLWQQEHRQEMKDALVKKLKDQLFVARAYYPSLAKLPANDKLSRQLKQNIQEMEHMLSESTTDADLPPVAESYSKKMEKTITRVKSIPVVCDNVDKKLRQIFDLTEDEANFHMKQSAFLYKLNVQTMPKSHHCLSLKLTVEYFKSSHNDKKADEEKFIDSSLHHYVIFSNNVLAASVVINSTVFHAKESSNLVFHVLTDGENYYAIKLWFLRNHYKEAAVQVLNVELDSQKENPLLLSLPEEFRISFRDNPSRNRIRTEYLSIFSDSHYLLPHLFSNLNKVVVLDDDVVIQQDLSALWNIDLGHKVNGAVQFCSVKLGKLKSYLGEKGFSQNSCAWMSGLNIIDLVRWRELGLTQTYRKLIKEFTMQEGSVEGIAWRASLLTFENEIYPLNESWVVSGMGHDYTIGTQPIKTASVLHYNGKMKPWLDLGIPQYKSYWKKFLNKEDHLLSECNVNS
;
A
#
# COMPACT_ATOMS: atom_id res chain seq x y z
N MET A 1 28.33 82.25 35.61
CA MET A 1 29.00 82.27 36.93
C MET A 1 28.53 81.06 37.73
N LYS A 2 29.49 80.24 38.20
CA LYS A 2 29.48 79.28 39.34
C LYS A 2 28.31 78.28 39.46
N SER A 3 28.58 76.98 39.26
CA SER A 3 29.03 75.98 40.27
C SER A 3 27.82 75.38 40.99
N GLY A 4 27.49 74.08 40.84
CA GLY A 4 28.26 72.90 41.26
C GLY A 4 27.49 72.24 42.42
N GLY A 5 27.40 70.93 42.64
CA GLY A 5 27.97 69.75 42.02
C GLY A 5 27.55 68.51 42.82
N GLY A 6 28.00 67.33 42.38
CA GLY A 6 28.01 66.06 43.12
C GLY A 6 27.02 65.02 42.57
N GLY A 7 27.41 63.85 42.07
CA GLY A 7 28.71 63.17 42.04
C GLY A 7 28.55 61.68 42.33
N GLY A 8 29.04 60.83 41.41
CA GLY A 8 29.38 59.40 41.61
C GLY A 8 28.20 58.42 41.49
N GLY A 9 28.29 57.28 40.79
CA GLY A 9 29.39 56.58 40.13
C GLY A 9 28.98 55.11 39.95
N GLY A 10 29.56 54.40 38.97
CA GLY A 10 29.46 52.94 38.90
C GLY A 10 29.22 52.36 37.50
N MET A 11 30.24 52.41 36.65
CA MET A 11 30.32 51.67 35.39
C MET A 11 30.63 50.19 35.69
N GLY A 12 29.85 49.27 35.15
CA GLY A 12 30.17 47.85 35.04
C GLY A 12 29.66 47.34 33.70
N ALA A 13 30.57 47.12 32.75
CA ALA A 13 30.28 46.68 31.39
C ALA A 13 30.46 45.18 31.24
N VAL A 14 29.52 44.50 30.55
CA VAL A 14 29.68 43.18 29.91
C VAL A 14 28.82 43.19 28.61
N PRO A 15 29.27 42.59 27.48
CA PRO A 15 29.01 43.12 26.13
C PRO A 15 27.82 42.49 25.39
N SER A 16 27.25 43.28 24.48
CA SER A 16 26.25 42.89 23.49
C SER A 16 26.92 42.20 22.28
N TYR A 17 26.59 40.93 22.04
CA TYR A 17 26.83 40.26 20.76
C TYR A 17 25.56 40.33 19.91
N GLY A 18 25.49 41.31 19.00
CA GLY A 18 24.52 41.33 17.91
C GLY A 18 24.96 40.41 16.77
N VAL A 19 24.15 39.39 16.46
CA VAL A 19 24.31 38.56 15.25
C VAL A 19 23.39 39.13 14.15
N PRO A 20 23.86 39.32 12.90
CA PRO A 20 23.06 39.95 11.85
C PRO A 20 22.04 38.97 11.24
N ALA A 21 20.75 39.18 11.52
CA ALA A 21 19.63 38.33 11.10
C ALA A 21 19.29 38.34 9.59
N LYS A 22 19.94 39.18 8.76
CA LYS A 22 19.54 39.38 7.35
C LYS A 22 20.01 38.31 6.35
N ARG A 23 21.02 37.48 6.66
CA ARG A 23 21.56 36.48 5.71
C ARG A 23 20.86 35.12 5.74
N ARG A 24 20.24 34.75 6.87
CA ARG A 24 19.66 33.41 7.10
C ARG A 24 18.31 33.20 6.39
N TRP A 25 17.55 34.26 6.17
CA TRP A 25 16.26 34.21 5.46
C TRP A 25 16.40 34.00 3.95
N ARG A 26 17.42 34.56 3.31
CA ARG A 26 17.63 34.36 1.86
C ARG A 26 17.94 32.91 1.51
N GLY A 27 18.72 32.21 2.35
CA GLY A 27 19.02 30.79 2.15
C GLY A 27 17.78 29.90 2.28
N LEU A 28 16.91 30.19 3.25
CA LEU A 28 15.63 29.47 3.43
C LEU A 28 14.67 29.70 2.26
N VAL A 29 14.54 30.94 1.78
CA VAL A 29 13.67 31.24 0.62
C VAL A 29 14.18 30.56 -0.66
N ILE A 30 15.49 30.50 -0.86
CA ILE A 30 16.09 29.79 -2.00
C ILE A 30 15.90 28.27 -1.88
N ALA A 31 16.04 27.72 -0.67
CA ALA A 31 15.80 26.29 -0.42
C ALA A 31 14.33 25.91 -0.64
N VAL A 32 13.39 26.75 -0.21
CA VAL A 32 11.94 26.55 -0.44
C VAL A 32 11.61 26.65 -1.93
N LEU A 33 12.17 27.62 -2.65
CA LEU A 33 12.00 27.71 -4.11
C LEU A 33 12.60 26.48 -4.82
N GLY A 34 13.75 26.00 -4.39
CA GLY A 34 14.36 24.77 -4.91
C GLY A 34 13.48 23.54 -4.69
N LEU A 35 12.88 23.40 -3.51
CA LEU A 35 11.97 22.30 -3.19
C LEU A 35 10.66 22.38 -3.98
N VAL A 36 10.12 23.59 -4.20
CA VAL A 36 8.91 23.79 -5.03
C VAL A 36 9.19 23.49 -6.50
N ILE A 37 10.36 23.87 -7.01
CA ILE A 37 10.77 23.56 -8.39
C ILE A 37 10.98 22.05 -8.55
N LEU A 38 11.65 21.40 -7.60
CA LEU A 38 11.84 19.94 -7.61
C LEU A 38 10.51 19.19 -7.48
N SER A 39 9.59 19.64 -6.63
CA SER A 39 8.29 18.99 -6.45
C SER A 39 7.36 19.12 -7.66
N MET A 40 7.58 20.11 -8.54
CA MET A 40 6.87 20.23 -9.81
C MET A 40 7.58 19.55 -10.98
N LEU A 41 8.91 19.66 -11.07
CA LEU A 41 9.68 19.11 -12.20
C LEU A 41 9.88 17.61 -12.12
N VAL A 42 10.08 17.03 -10.93
CA VAL A 42 10.30 15.58 -10.79
C VAL A 42 9.08 14.77 -11.25
N PRO A 43 7.83 15.12 -10.86
CA PRO A 43 6.65 14.48 -11.42
C PRO A 43 6.49 14.74 -12.92
N LEU A 44 6.84 15.93 -13.41
CA LEU A 44 6.77 16.24 -14.85
C LEU A 44 7.73 15.38 -15.67
N VAL A 45 8.98 15.19 -15.21
CA VAL A 45 9.98 14.33 -15.86
C VAL A 45 9.52 12.87 -15.89
N PHE A 46 8.83 12.42 -14.83
CA PHE A 46 8.27 11.07 -14.74
C PHE A 46 7.03 10.90 -15.64
N LEU A 47 6.16 11.91 -15.70
CA LEU A 47 4.95 11.90 -16.53
C LEU A 47 5.23 12.09 -18.03
N LEU A 48 6.27 12.84 -18.38
CA LEU A 48 6.71 13.07 -19.76
C LEU A 48 7.64 11.98 -20.30
N GLY A 49 7.97 10.97 -19.49
CA GLY A 49 8.79 9.83 -19.92
C GLY A 49 10.22 10.19 -20.33
N LEU A 50 10.73 11.36 -19.92
CA LEU A 50 12.08 11.85 -20.28
C LEU A 50 13.22 11.00 -19.68
N HIS A 51 12.90 10.03 -18.82
CA HIS A 51 13.81 8.99 -18.34
C HIS A 51 14.06 7.87 -19.36
N ASN A 52 13.27 7.75 -20.44
CA ASN A 52 13.40 6.69 -21.45
C ASN A 52 14.44 6.97 -22.55
N GLY A 53 15.49 7.72 -22.24
CA GLY A 53 16.63 7.95 -23.12
C GLY A 53 17.59 6.77 -23.20
N PHE A 54 17.12 5.54 -23.41
CA PHE A 54 17.99 4.40 -23.71
C PHE A 54 17.47 3.64 -24.93
N HIS A 55 17.86 4.13 -26.11
CA HIS A 55 17.85 3.32 -27.32
C HIS A 55 18.88 2.19 -27.17
N SER A 56 18.42 0.95 -27.31
CA SER A 56 19.30 -0.19 -27.62
C SER A 56 19.94 0.05 -28.99
N SER A 57 21.14 0.62 -29.00
CA SER A 57 21.95 0.75 -30.20
C SER A 57 22.38 -0.64 -30.64
N GLY A 58 21.79 -1.10 -31.75
CA GLY A 58 22.26 -2.26 -32.49
C GLY A 58 23.66 -1.99 -33.04
N TYR A 59 24.60 -2.87 -32.71
CA TYR A 59 25.93 -2.93 -33.29
C TYR A 59 25.88 -2.85 -34.83
N ILE A 60 26.47 -1.78 -35.39
CA ILE A 60 26.87 -1.71 -36.80
C ILE A 60 28.39 -1.56 -36.83
N TYR A 61 29.02 -2.54 -37.45
CA TYR A 61 30.42 -2.52 -37.85
C TYR A 61 30.53 -1.70 -39.13
N GLU A 62 31.33 -0.63 -39.16
CA GLU A 62 31.83 -0.12 -40.44
C GLU A 62 33.26 0.40 -40.31
N GLN A 63 34.10 -0.17 -41.17
CA GLN A 63 35.54 0.00 -41.28
C GLN A 63 35.81 0.88 -42.51
N LYS A 64 36.55 1.99 -42.38
CA LYS A 64 37.29 2.61 -43.50
C LYS A 64 38.33 3.68 -43.06
N ASN A 65 39.58 3.21 -43.00
CA ASN A 65 40.88 3.78 -43.41
C ASN A 65 41.02 5.25 -43.92
N THR A 66 41.81 6.04 -43.15
CA THR A 66 43.02 6.90 -43.45
C THR A 66 43.02 8.05 -44.50
N PRO A 67 44.01 9.00 -44.53
CA PRO A 67 45.22 9.22 -43.69
C PRO A 67 45.62 10.68 -43.27
N SER A 68 46.61 10.73 -42.37
CA SER A 68 47.77 11.67 -42.23
C SER A 68 47.59 13.17 -41.94
N ASN A 69 48.11 13.65 -40.79
CA ASN A 69 49.34 14.46 -40.80
C ASN A 69 50.03 14.59 -39.42
N GLU A 70 51.36 14.71 -39.52
CA GLU A 70 52.42 14.72 -38.52
C GLU A 70 52.51 15.97 -37.61
N LYS A 71 53.05 15.75 -36.39
CA LYS A 71 54.28 16.35 -35.79
C LYS A 71 54.18 17.08 -34.43
N SER A 72 55.18 16.71 -33.61
CA SER A 72 55.84 17.40 -32.47
C SER A 72 55.27 17.21 -31.06
N LEU A 73 56.04 17.23 -29.97
CA LEU A 73 57.32 16.62 -29.53
C LEU A 73 57.44 17.04 -28.04
N GLU A 74 57.68 16.07 -27.13
CA GLU A 74 58.33 16.16 -25.79
C GLU A 74 57.77 17.07 -24.66
N ARG A 75 57.32 16.50 -23.51
CA ARG A 75 58.09 16.11 -22.27
C ARG A 75 58.28 17.33 -21.34
N TYR A 76 57.98 17.40 -20.03
CA TYR A 76 57.76 16.50 -18.88
C TYR A 76 56.82 17.27 -17.91
N ASP A 77 55.87 16.63 -17.22
CA ASP A 77 55.71 16.85 -15.76
C ASP A 77 54.74 15.85 -15.08
N ARG A 78 54.93 15.81 -13.76
CA ARG A 78 54.59 14.81 -12.74
C ARG A 78 53.14 14.90 -12.22
N HIS A 79 52.49 13.74 -12.00
CA HIS A 79 51.53 13.37 -10.92
C HIS A 79 50.26 12.59 -11.35
N ASP A 80 49.88 11.68 -10.45
CA ASP A 80 48.59 11.00 -10.24
C ASP A 80 48.23 9.70 -10.98
N VAL A 81 48.14 8.62 -10.19
CA VAL A 81 47.44 7.36 -10.51
C VAL A 81 46.35 7.19 -9.46
N GLY A 82 45.12 7.55 -9.83
CA GLY A 82 43.88 7.16 -9.16
C GLY A 82 42.96 6.56 -10.21
N HIS A 83 42.65 5.27 -10.08
CA HIS A 83 41.69 4.57 -10.93
C HIS A 83 40.26 5.08 -10.64
N ASN A 84 39.57 5.56 -11.68
CA ASN A 84 38.13 5.80 -11.66
C ASN A 84 37.40 4.51 -12.10
N GLU A 85 36.69 3.89 -11.15
CA GLU A 85 35.56 2.98 -11.38
C GLU A 85 34.29 3.84 -11.38
N SER A 86 33.57 3.97 -12.50
CA SER A 86 32.24 4.60 -12.49
C SER A 86 31.36 4.25 -13.69
N GLU A 87 31.01 2.97 -13.87
CA GLU A 87 29.83 2.60 -14.69
C GLU A 87 28.99 1.45 -14.08
N GLY A 88 29.28 0.99 -12.85
CA GLY A 88 28.55 -0.09 -12.19
C GLY A 88 27.49 0.33 -11.14
N GLU A 89 27.45 1.60 -10.73
CA GLU A 89 26.68 2.03 -9.54
C GLU A 89 25.25 2.53 -9.83
N GLN A 90 24.90 2.91 -11.07
CA GLN A 90 23.56 3.45 -11.34
C GLN A 90 22.50 2.37 -11.60
N SER A 91 22.88 1.24 -12.20
CA SER A 91 21.97 0.10 -12.40
C SER A 91 21.65 -0.61 -11.08
N SER A 92 22.60 -0.67 -10.15
CA SER A 92 22.37 -1.27 -8.83
C SER A 92 21.46 -0.40 -7.97
N HIS A 93 21.49 0.93 -8.10
CA HIS A 93 20.68 1.83 -7.28
C HIS A 93 19.17 1.70 -7.54
N VAL A 94 18.75 1.49 -8.78
CA VAL A 94 17.33 1.31 -9.14
C VAL A 94 16.84 -0.08 -8.73
N GLU A 95 17.65 -1.12 -8.93
CA GLU A 95 17.35 -2.48 -8.50
C GLU A 95 17.31 -2.61 -6.96
N ASP A 96 18.18 -1.88 -6.25
CA ASP A 96 18.24 -1.80 -4.79
C ASP A 96 17.05 -1.01 -4.21
N LEU A 97 16.54 0.01 -4.92
CA LEU A 97 15.29 0.66 -4.56
C LEU A 97 14.08 -0.27 -4.76
N ILE A 98 14.01 -0.99 -5.88
CA ILE A 98 12.90 -1.92 -6.18
C ILE A 98 12.86 -3.08 -5.17
N THR A 99 14.01 -3.67 -4.84
CA THR A 99 14.10 -4.79 -3.87
C THR A 99 13.85 -4.37 -2.43
N LYS A 100 14.11 -3.10 -2.08
CA LYS A 100 13.81 -2.55 -0.75
C LYS A 100 12.31 -2.30 -0.51
N PHE A 101 11.49 -2.35 -1.56
CA PHE A 101 10.04 -2.14 -1.50
C PHE A 101 9.20 -3.36 -1.93
N GLU A 102 9.83 -4.50 -2.25
CA GLU A 102 9.12 -5.79 -2.33
C GLU A 102 8.56 -6.18 -0.95
N PRO A 103 7.37 -6.79 -0.87
CA PRO A 103 6.86 -7.30 0.39
C PRO A 103 7.83 -8.35 0.97
N THR A 104 8.16 -8.21 2.25
CA THR A 104 9.10 -9.06 2.98
C THR A 104 8.57 -10.50 3.09
N LEU A 105 8.78 -11.30 2.04
CA LEU A 105 8.74 -12.75 2.14
C LEU A 105 10.04 -13.22 2.83
N PRO A 106 10.00 -14.22 3.72
CA PRO A 106 11.19 -14.73 4.39
C PRO A 106 12.29 -15.08 3.38
N LYS A 107 13.51 -14.59 3.61
CA LYS A 107 14.69 -14.78 2.74
C LYS A 107 15.02 -16.25 2.44
N ASP A 108 14.49 -17.19 3.23
CA ASP A 108 14.65 -18.63 3.06
C ASP A 108 13.83 -19.20 1.89
N VAL A 109 12.82 -18.47 1.40
CA VAL A 109 12.08 -18.84 0.18
C VAL A 109 12.89 -18.47 -1.06
N LEU A 110 13.57 -17.32 -1.07
CA LEU A 110 14.31 -16.81 -2.23
C LEU A 110 15.65 -17.53 -2.46
N LYS A 111 16.34 -17.93 -1.39
CA LYS A 111 17.63 -18.65 -1.47
C LYS A 111 17.53 -20.04 -2.11
N LYS A 112 16.34 -20.65 -2.15
CA LYS A 112 16.12 -21.95 -2.80
C LYS A 112 16.02 -21.83 -4.33
N TYR A 113 15.74 -20.64 -4.87
CA TYR A 113 15.68 -20.40 -6.32
C TYR A 113 17.04 -20.05 -6.93
N THR A 114 17.96 -19.44 -6.16
CA THR A 114 19.27 -19.00 -6.69
C THR A 114 20.33 -20.11 -6.77
N ARG A 115 20.07 -21.30 -6.19
CA ARG A 115 21.06 -22.39 -6.09
C ARG A 115 20.90 -23.53 -7.09
N GLU A 116 19.87 -23.56 -7.93
CA GLU A 116 19.71 -24.59 -8.98
C GLU A 116 20.31 -24.20 -10.36
N GLY A 117 21.05 -23.09 -10.44
CA GLY A 117 21.67 -22.60 -11.68
C GLY A 117 23.11 -23.02 -11.95
N LYS A 118 23.73 -23.91 -11.16
CA LYS A 118 25.13 -24.35 -11.37
C LYS A 118 25.32 -25.84 -11.13
N SER A 119 25.33 -26.65 -12.21
CA SER A 119 26.07 -27.91 -12.30
C SER A 119 26.20 -28.40 -13.76
N ASP A 120 27.43 -28.30 -14.25
CA ASP A 120 28.24 -29.15 -15.14
C ASP A 120 27.73 -29.83 -16.43
N LYS A 121 28.59 -29.63 -17.45
CA LYS A 121 28.70 -30.39 -18.70
C LYS A 121 29.36 -31.77 -18.44
N GLN A 122 28.77 -32.87 -18.95
CA GLN A 122 29.35 -33.79 -19.97
C GLN A 122 28.75 -35.22 -20.00
N ARG A 123 28.51 -35.69 -21.24
CA ARG A 123 28.63 -37.05 -21.85
C ARG A 123 27.69 -38.22 -21.44
N GLY A 124 27.05 -38.79 -22.46
CA GLY A 124 27.08 -40.25 -22.73
C GLY A 124 25.74 -41.00 -22.79
N SER A 125 25.34 -41.43 -23.99
CA SER A 125 24.13 -42.21 -24.31
C SER A 125 24.14 -43.67 -23.82
N ARG A 126 22.96 -44.23 -23.45
CA ARG A 126 22.34 -45.50 -23.93
C ARG A 126 21.11 -45.90 -23.08
N ALA A 127 20.11 -46.52 -23.72
CA ALA A 127 18.89 -47.09 -23.14
C ALA A 127 18.84 -48.63 -23.37
N PRO A 128 17.74 -49.36 -23.07
CA PRO A 128 17.23 -49.91 -21.78
C PRO A 128 17.17 -51.49 -21.86
N PRO A 129 16.46 -52.34 -21.03
CA PRO A 129 14.97 -52.42 -20.91
C PRO A 129 14.29 -53.05 -19.64
N LYS A 130 12.97 -52.78 -19.50
CA LYS A 130 11.78 -53.59 -19.08
C LYS A 130 11.79 -54.63 -17.91
N GLY A 131 10.71 -54.58 -17.10
CA GLY A 131 10.13 -55.72 -16.33
C GLY A 131 8.85 -55.36 -15.55
N VAL A 132 7.80 -56.19 -15.66
CA VAL A 132 6.40 -56.07 -15.18
C VAL A 132 6.12 -57.17 -14.13
N LEU A 133 5.33 -56.92 -13.04
CA LEU A 133 4.16 -57.74 -12.58
C LEU A 133 3.52 -57.23 -11.25
N GLN A 134 2.27 -57.65 -11.01
CA GLN A 134 1.19 -57.18 -10.13
C GLN A 134 1.17 -57.72 -8.66
N SER A 135 0.36 -57.03 -7.83
CA SER A 135 -0.12 -57.04 -6.41
C SER A 135 -0.91 -58.28 -5.86
N PRO A 136 -1.57 -58.33 -4.64
CA PRO A 136 -1.51 -57.71 -3.27
C PRO A 136 -1.68 -58.77 -2.09
N PRO A 137 -2.33 -58.56 -0.89
CA PRO A 137 -2.28 -57.52 0.18
C PRO A 137 -2.01 -58.08 1.63
N THR A 138 -1.54 -57.25 2.59
CA THR A 138 -2.05 -57.27 4.01
C THR A 138 -1.58 -56.08 4.88
N SER A 139 -2.57 -55.54 5.61
CA SER A 139 -2.68 -54.66 6.79
C SER A 139 -1.48 -54.17 7.65
N ASN A 140 -1.65 -52.91 8.10
CA ASN A 140 -1.45 -52.32 9.45
C ASN A 140 -0.33 -51.27 9.69
N SER A 141 -0.78 -50.10 10.17
CA SER A 141 -0.09 -49.01 10.91
C SER A 141 0.78 -48.01 10.14
N PRO A 142 0.42 -46.70 10.07
CA PRO A 142 1.31 -45.67 9.55
C PRO A 142 2.15 -45.04 10.68
N ARG A 143 3.46 -45.32 10.65
CA ARG A 143 4.49 -44.46 11.22
C ARG A 143 4.91 -43.44 10.16
N SER A 144 4.87 -42.16 10.52
CA SER A 144 5.72 -41.08 9.99
C SER A 144 5.76 -40.88 8.46
N GLY A 145 4.80 -40.15 7.89
CA GLY A 145 4.95 -39.47 6.59
C GLY A 145 5.44 -38.04 6.83
N GLN A 146 6.69 -37.73 6.50
CA GLN A 146 7.14 -37.19 5.21
C GLN A 146 6.57 -35.79 4.89
N ILE A 147 7.49 -34.83 4.93
CA ILE A 147 7.36 -33.46 4.45
C ILE A 147 7.08 -33.52 2.94
N GLU A 148 5.85 -33.23 2.52
CA GLU A 148 5.58 -32.85 1.13
C GLU A 148 6.15 -31.45 0.90
N GLN A 149 7.34 -31.40 0.32
CA GLN A 149 7.76 -30.22 -0.44
C GLN A 149 6.83 -30.11 -1.65
N VAL A 150 6.09 -29.02 -1.73
CA VAL A 150 5.31 -28.66 -2.91
C VAL A 150 6.30 -28.39 -4.04
N ASN A 151 6.50 -29.38 -4.91
CA ASN A 151 7.11 -29.20 -6.22
C ASN A 151 6.08 -28.49 -7.11
N ASN A 152 6.41 -27.29 -7.58
CA ASN A 152 5.66 -26.65 -8.66
C ASN A 152 5.79 -27.49 -9.95
N PRO A 153 4.69 -27.92 -10.59
CA PRO A 153 4.77 -28.42 -11.95
C PRO A 153 5.08 -27.27 -12.88
N LYS A 154 6.03 -27.49 -13.80
CA LYS A 154 6.29 -26.61 -14.94
C LYS A 154 5.04 -26.55 -15.84
N THR A 155 4.58 -25.32 -16.08
CA THR A 155 3.86 -24.82 -17.26
C THR A 155 2.72 -25.67 -17.84
N SER A 156 1.48 -25.23 -17.62
CA SER A 156 0.43 -25.27 -18.65
C SER A 156 -0.42 -24.01 -18.58
N SER A 157 -0.46 -23.29 -19.69
CA SER A 157 -1.22 -22.07 -19.97
C SER A 157 -2.74 -22.31 -19.87
N THR A 158 -3.29 -22.26 -18.66
CA THR A 158 -4.75 -22.21 -18.45
C THR A 158 -5.05 -21.53 -17.11
N ASP A 159 -5.38 -20.24 -17.17
CA ASP A 159 -6.18 -19.49 -16.18
C ASP A 159 -5.72 -19.47 -14.70
N GLU A 160 -4.41 -19.39 -14.46
CA GLU A 160 -3.81 -19.11 -13.14
C GLU A 160 -3.59 -17.61 -12.85
N GLY A 161 -3.83 -16.72 -13.82
CA GLY A 161 -3.42 -15.32 -13.78
C GLY A 161 -4.06 -14.45 -12.69
N GLY A 162 -5.30 -14.75 -12.27
CA GLY A 162 -5.97 -13.99 -11.20
C GLY A 162 -5.48 -14.34 -9.78
N LYS A 163 -5.07 -15.60 -9.56
CA LYS A 163 -4.73 -16.12 -8.23
C LYS A 163 -3.34 -15.71 -7.77
N SER A 164 -2.39 -15.59 -8.70
CA SER A 164 -1.06 -15.03 -8.42
C SER A 164 -1.12 -13.52 -8.16
N CYS A 165 -2.02 -12.81 -8.86
CA CYS A 165 -2.20 -11.38 -8.70
C CYS A 165 -2.62 -11.05 -7.27
N GLU A 166 -3.74 -11.59 -6.77
CA GLU A 166 -4.25 -11.24 -5.42
C GLU A 166 -3.22 -11.50 -4.32
N LEU A 167 -2.48 -12.61 -4.40
CA LEU A 167 -1.37 -12.90 -3.47
C LEU A 167 -0.30 -11.81 -3.49
N THR A 168 0.03 -11.32 -4.68
CA THR A 168 1.12 -10.37 -4.88
C THR A 168 0.67 -8.95 -4.54
N PHE A 169 -0.39 -8.48 -5.21
CA PHE A 169 -0.83 -7.08 -5.20
C PHE A 169 -2.11 -6.82 -4.40
N GLY A 170 -2.78 -7.86 -3.86
CA GLY A 170 -3.93 -7.71 -2.97
C GLY A 170 -5.12 -7.03 -3.61
N SER A 171 -5.70 -6.03 -2.93
CA SER A 171 -6.90 -5.31 -3.38
C SER A 171 -6.74 -4.60 -4.72
N TYR A 172 -5.52 -4.34 -5.20
CA TYR A 172 -5.29 -3.85 -6.57
C TYR A 172 -5.91 -4.80 -7.61
N CYS A 173 -5.78 -6.13 -7.43
CA CYS A 173 -6.25 -7.10 -8.42
C CYS A 173 -7.77 -7.14 -8.48
N LEU A 174 -8.43 -7.05 -7.32
CA LEU A 174 -9.88 -6.93 -7.24
C LEU A 174 -10.33 -5.64 -7.92
N TRP A 175 -9.68 -4.52 -7.59
CA TRP A 175 -9.97 -3.23 -8.20
C TRP A 175 -9.78 -3.27 -9.73
N GLN A 176 -8.66 -3.82 -10.21
CA GLN A 176 -8.32 -3.94 -11.63
C GLN A 176 -9.36 -4.79 -12.38
N GLN A 177 -9.82 -5.88 -11.79
CA GLN A 177 -10.82 -6.75 -12.40
C GLN A 177 -12.17 -6.03 -12.54
N GLU A 178 -12.62 -5.36 -11.48
CA GLU A 178 -13.90 -4.63 -11.47
C GLU A 178 -13.88 -3.39 -12.37
N HIS A 179 -12.72 -2.77 -12.55
CA HIS A 179 -12.54 -1.55 -13.36
C HIS A 179 -11.90 -1.83 -14.72
N ARG A 180 -11.87 -3.10 -15.15
CA ARG A 180 -11.30 -3.47 -16.44
C ARG A 180 -12.14 -2.88 -17.57
N GLN A 181 -11.53 -1.97 -18.32
CA GLN A 181 -12.14 -1.42 -19.53
C GLN A 181 -11.84 -2.29 -20.74
N GLU A 182 -12.86 -2.54 -21.56
CA GLU A 182 -12.66 -3.17 -22.87
C GLU A 182 -12.02 -2.16 -23.84
N MET A 183 -10.77 -2.42 -24.17
CA MET A 183 -10.04 -1.62 -25.17
C MET A 183 -10.52 -1.98 -26.57
N LYS A 184 -10.89 -0.97 -27.37
CA LYS A 184 -11.18 -1.13 -28.81
C LYS A 184 -9.87 -1.05 -29.59
N ASP A 185 -9.10 -2.14 -29.54
CA ASP A 185 -7.70 -2.21 -29.99
C ASP A 185 -7.45 -3.41 -30.93
N ALA A 186 -8.47 -3.86 -31.66
CA ALA A 186 -8.39 -5.06 -32.50
C ALA A 186 -7.41 -4.87 -33.67
N LEU A 187 -7.45 -3.71 -34.32
CA LEU A 187 -6.51 -3.38 -35.41
C LEU A 187 -5.10 -3.13 -34.86
N VAL A 188 -4.97 -2.46 -33.71
CA VAL A 188 -3.68 -2.29 -33.01
C VAL A 188 -3.05 -3.64 -32.68
N LYS A 189 -3.81 -4.58 -32.11
CA LYS A 189 -3.36 -5.95 -31.82
C LYS A 189 -2.91 -6.67 -33.09
N LYS A 190 -3.71 -6.59 -34.17
CA LYS A 190 -3.34 -7.18 -35.47
C LYS A 190 -2.02 -6.62 -36.00
N LEU A 191 -1.82 -5.30 -35.93
CA LEU A 191 -0.59 -4.64 -36.36
C LEU A 191 0.61 -5.06 -35.50
N LYS A 192 0.45 -5.14 -34.18
CA LYS A 192 1.49 -5.65 -33.25
C LYS A 192 1.87 -7.10 -33.57
N ASP A 193 0.90 -7.98 -33.82
CA ASP A 193 1.17 -9.37 -34.20
C ASP A 193 1.96 -9.47 -35.51
N GLN A 194 1.57 -8.68 -36.53
CA GLN A 194 2.31 -8.60 -37.79
C GLN A 194 3.74 -8.10 -37.57
N LEU A 195 3.92 -7.08 -36.73
CA LEU A 195 5.24 -6.56 -36.37
C LEU A 195 6.11 -7.60 -35.66
N PHE A 196 5.56 -8.38 -34.72
CA PHE A 196 6.29 -9.45 -34.03
C PHE A 196 6.75 -10.54 -35.01
N VAL A 197 5.88 -10.98 -35.91
CA VAL A 197 6.24 -11.94 -36.96
C VAL A 197 7.33 -11.36 -37.86
N ALA A 198 7.18 -10.12 -38.32
CA ALA A 198 8.18 -9.46 -39.17
C ALA A 198 9.56 -9.38 -38.49
N ARG A 199 9.61 -8.97 -37.22
CA ARG A 199 10.84 -8.90 -36.40
C ARG A 199 11.49 -10.27 -36.23
N ALA A 200 10.71 -11.34 -36.11
CA ALA A 200 11.26 -12.68 -35.95
C ALA A 200 11.92 -13.22 -37.24
N TYR A 201 11.35 -12.93 -38.40
CA TYR A 201 11.91 -13.39 -39.68
C TYR A 201 13.05 -12.52 -40.21
N TYR A 202 13.06 -11.21 -39.91
CA TYR A 202 14.03 -10.26 -40.45
C TYR A 202 15.51 -10.67 -40.27
N PRO A 203 15.99 -11.10 -39.07
CA PRO A 203 17.39 -11.47 -38.87
C PRO A 203 17.84 -12.66 -39.72
N SER A 204 16.95 -13.61 -39.98
CA SER A 204 17.24 -14.77 -40.82
C SER A 204 17.27 -14.39 -42.30
N LEU A 205 16.37 -13.50 -42.73
CA LEU A 205 16.31 -13.01 -44.10
C LEU A 205 17.50 -12.11 -44.44
N ALA A 206 17.91 -11.24 -43.52
CA ALA A 206 19.02 -10.29 -43.72
C ALA A 206 20.38 -10.98 -43.94
N LYS A 207 20.53 -12.25 -43.52
CA LYS A 207 21.73 -13.06 -43.74
C LYS A 207 21.80 -13.68 -45.14
N LEU A 208 20.75 -13.56 -45.96
CA LEU A 208 20.67 -14.16 -47.29
C LEU A 208 20.91 -13.10 -48.38
N PRO A 209 22.08 -13.06 -49.04
CA PRO A 209 22.39 -12.04 -50.05
C PRO A 209 21.41 -12.04 -51.23
N ALA A 210 20.91 -13.22 -51.61
CA ALA A 210 19.94 -13.38 -52.70
C ALA A 210 18.60 -12.65 -52.44
N ASN A 211 18.30 -12.32 -51.19
CA ASN A 211 17.04 -11.70 -50.77
C ASN A 211 17.22 -10.28 -50.20
N ASP A 212 18.34 -9.62 -50.46
CA ASP A 212 18.67 -8.29 -49.92
C ASP A 212 17.55 -7.24 -50.18
N LYS A 213 17.01 -7.20 -51.40
CA LYS A 213 15.89 -6.29 -51.73
C LYS A 213 14.66 -6.53 -50.85
N LEU A 214 14.32 -7.80 -50.57
CA LEU A 214 13.18 -8.15 -49.72
C LEU A 214 13.48 -7.87 -48.24
N SER A 215 14.72 -8.09 -47.80
CA SER A 215 15.19 -7.74 -46.45
C SER A 215 15.05 -6.23 -46.19
N ARG A 216 15.52 -5.38 -47.11
CA ARG A 216 15.37 -3.92 -47.02
C ARG A 216 13.90 -3.50 -46.98
N GLN A 217 13.05 -4.12 -47.80
CA GLN A 217 11.61 -3.84 -47.80
C GLN A 217 10.94 -4.24 -46.47
N LEU A 218 11.30 -5.40 -45.91
CA LEU A 218 10.80 -5.83 -44.60
C LEU A 218 11.26 -4.89 -43.48
N LYS A 219 12.53 -4.47 -43.49
CA LYS A 219 13.07 -3.49 -42.55
C LYS A 219 12.28 -2.17 -42.59
N GLN A 220 12.02 -1.65 -43.79
CA GLN A 220 11.26 -0.41 -43.95
C GLN A 220 9.84 -0.57 -43.42
N ASN A 221 9.15 -1.66 -43.75
CA ASN A 221 7.80 -1.92 -43.24
C ASN A 221 7.78 -2.03 -41.70
N ILE A 222 8.82 -2.63 -41.09
CA ILE A 222 8.96 -2.72 -39.63
C ILE A 222 9.05 -1.31 -39.04
N GLN A 223 9.96 -0.47 -39.55
CA GLN A 223 10.17 0.90 -39.04
C GLN A 223 8.92 1.78 -39.19
N GLU A 224 8.23 1.69 -40.33
CA GLU A 224 6.99 2.42 -40.57
C GLU A 224 5.88 2.00 -39.59
N MET A 225 5.77 0.70 -39.29
CA MET A 225 4.77 0.18 -38.37
C MET A 225 5.11 0.48 -36.90
N GLU A 226 6.40 0.45 -36.53
CA GLU A 226 6.87 0.85 -35.19
C GLU A 226 6.57 2.31 -34.89
N HIS A 227 6.86 3.22 -35.82
CA HIS A 227 6.55 4.63 -35.68
C HIS A 227 5.05 4.89 -35.56
N MET A 228 4.22 4.13 -36.27
CA MET A 228 2.76 4.26 -36.15
C MET A 228 2.27 3.80 -34.77
N LEU A 229 2.82 2.69 -34.27
CA LEU A 229 2.39 2.08 -33.01
C LEU A 229 3.00 2.75 -31.77
N SER A 230 3.98 3.65 -31.91
CA SER A 230 4.61 4.31 -30.76
C SER A 230 3.66 5.24 -29.99
N GLU A 231 2.65 5.79 -30.67
CA GLU A 231 1.69 6.73 -30.08
C GLU A 231 0.25 6.17 -30.05
N SER A 232 0.02 4.98 -30.62
CA SER A 232 -1.33 4.40 -30.76
C SER A 232 -1.62 3.38 -29.67
N THR A 233 -2.67 3.61 -28.88
CA THR A 233 -3.14 2.68 -27.84
C THR A 233 -4.42 1.96 -28.23
N THR A 234 -5.30 2.63 -28.96
CA THR A 234 -6.59 2.12 -29.46
C THR A 234 -6.67 2.25 -30.98
N ASP A 235 -7.67 1.60 -31.58
CA ASP A 235 -7.90 1.67 -33.02
C ASP A 235 -8.29 3.10 -33.48
N ALA A 236 -8.82 3.93 -32.58
CA ALA A 236 -9.15 5.32 -32.86
C ALA A 236 -7.92 6.23 -32.95
N ASP A 237 -6.80 5.84 -32.33
CA ASP A 237 -5.54 6.59 -32.36
C ASP A 237 -4.77 6.35 -33.67
N LEU A 238 -5.12 5.28 -34.41
CA LEU A 238 -4.43 4.90 -35.63
C LEU A 238 -4.73 5.88 -36.78
N PRO A 239 -3.74 6.19 -37.64
CA PRO A 239 -3.97 7.02 -38.80
C PRO A 239 -4.87 6.29 -39.82
N PRO A 240 -5.63 7.02 -40.66
CA PRO A 240 -6.55 6.41 -41.65
C PRO A 240 -5.88 5.44 -42.63
N VAL A 241 -4.55 5.53 -42.78
CA VAL A 241 -3.74 4.67 -43.65
C VAL A 241 -3.33 3.34 -43.01
N ALA A 242 -3.63 3.10 -41.73
CA ALA A 242 -3.16 1.94 -40.96
C ALA A 242 -3.51 0.59 -41.61
N GLU A 243 -4.72 0.45 -42.19
CA GLU A 243 -5.11 -0.77 -42.91
C GLU A 243 -4.22 -1.04 -44.15
N SER A 244 -3.80 0.02 -44.83
CA SER A 244 -2.90 -0.09 -45.99
C SER A 244 -1.54 -0.64 -45.56
N TYR A 245 -1.00 -0.14 -44.45
CA TYR A 245 0.23 -0.67 -43.85
C TYR A 245 0.08 -2.12 -43.40
N SER A 246 -1.06 -2.49 -42.80
CA SER A 246 -1.35 -3.88 -42.43
C SER A 246 -1.32 -4.80 -43.65
N LYS A 247 -2.02 -4.43 -44.74
CA LYS A 247 -2.04 -5.21 -46.00
C LYS A 247 -0.65 -5.29 -46.64
N LYS A 248 0.11 -4.20 -46.64
CA LYS A 248 1.50 -4.14 -47.15
C LYS A 248 2.39 -5.10 -46.36
N MET A 249 2.31 -5.08 -45.02
CA MET A 249 3.08 -5.95 -44.14
C MET A 249 2.71 -7.42 -44.33
N GLU A 250 1.41 -7.75 -44.39
CA GLU A 250 0.90 -9.11 -44.59
C GLU A 250 1.40 -9.74 -45.89
N LYS A 251 1.39 -8.97 -46.98
CA LYS A 251 1.93 -9.40 -48.28
C LYS A 251 3.43 -9.69 -48.19
N THR A 252 4.19 -8.83 -47.51
CA THR A 252 5.63 -9.04 -47.32
C THR A 252 5.91 -10.26 -46.43
N ILE A 253 5.20 -10.41 -45.30
CA ILE A 253 5.32 -11.57 -44.40
C ILE A 253 5.05 -12.88 -45.15
N THR A 254 3.99 -12.93 -45.97
CA THR A 254 3.64 -14.11 -46.77
C THR A 254 4.79 -14.52 -47.70
N ARG A 255 5.38 -13.54 -48.38
CA ARG A 255 6.55 -13.77 -49.24
C ARG A 255 7.76 -14.26 -48.44
N VAL A 256 8.01 -13.68 -47.28
CA VAL A 256 9.14 -14.07 -46.42
C VAL A 256 8.97 -15.49 -45.87
N LYS A 257 7.75 -15.89 -45.49
CA LYS A 257 7.42 -17.24 -45.03
C LYS A 257 7.66 -18.32 -46.09
N SER A 258 7.56 -17.97 -47.37
CA SER A 258 7.84 -18.90 -48.48
C SER A 258 9.33 -19.18 -48.73
N ILE A 259 10.23 -18.40 -48.12
CA ILE A 259 11.68 -18.57 -48.27
C ILE A 259 12.18 -19.61 -47.26
N PRO A 260 13.00 -20.59 -47.67
CA PRO A 260 13.60 -21.55 -46.74
C PRO A 260 14.56 -20.81 -45.80
N VAL A 261 14.12 -20.60 -44.56
CA VAL A 261 14.91 -20.04 -43.47
C VAL A 261 15.05 -21.09 -42.36
N VAL A 262 16.12 -21.01 -41.57
CA VAL A 262 16.31 -21.88 -40.41
C VAL A 262 15.25 -21.54 -39.36
N CYS A 263 14.25 -22.43 -39.21
CA CYS A 263 13.10 -22.21 -38.35
C CYS A 263 13.50 -22.02 -36.88
N ASP A 264 14.53 -22.70 -36.40
CA ASP A 264 15.06 -22.55 -35.03
C ASP A 264 15.46 -21.11 -34.70
N ASN A 265 15.95 -20.33 -35.67
CA ASN A 265 16.31 -18.94 -35.45
C ASN A 265 15.09 -18.04 -35.30
N VAL A 266 14.02 -18.34 -36.05
CA VAL A 266 12.74 -17.62 -35.97
C VAL A 266 12.02 -17.96 -34.67
N ASP A 267 11.98 -19.24 -34.29
CA ASP A 267 11.43 -19.69 -32.99
C ASP A 267 12.15 -19.01 -31.82
N LYS A 268 13.49 -19.03 -31.80
CA LYS A 268 14.27 -18.32 -30.78
C LYS A 268 13.94 -16.84 -30.72
N LYS A 269 13.72 -16.18 -31.86
CA LYS A 269 13.36 -14.76 -31.90
C LYS A 269 11.94 -14.51 -31.41
N LEU A 270 10.97 -15.38 -31.73
CA LEU A 270 9.61 -15.28 -31.20
C LEU A 270 9.59 -15.49 -29.68
N ARG A 271 10.34 -16.45 -29.14
CA ARG A 271 10.49 -16.64 -27.69
C ARG A 271 11.07 -15.40 -27.02
N GLN A 272 12.14 -14.82 -27.58
CA GLN A 272 12.70 -13.58 -27.07
C GLN A 272 11.68 -12.43 -27.07
N ILE A 273 10.85 -12.31 -28.11
CA ILE A 273 9.79 -11.29 -28.16
C ILE A 273 8.73 -11.57 -27.09
N PHE A 274 8.32 -12.84 -26.94
CA PHE A 274 7.36 -13.24 -25.91
C PHE A 274 7.86 -12.88 -24.50
N ASP A 275 9.09 -13.29 -24.16
CA ASP A 275 9.71 -13.00 -22.86
C ASP A 275 9.76 -11.49 -22.61
N LEU A 276 10.17 -10.69 -23.61
CA LEU A 276 10.19 -9.22 -23.52
C LEU A 276 8.80 -8.62 -23.29
N THR A 277 7.77 -9.11 -23.99
CA THR A 277 6.39 -8.61 -23.82
C THR A 277 5.78 -9.03 -22.48
N GLU A 278 6.16 -10.20 -21.97
CA GLU A 278 5.76 -10.65 -20.63
C GLU A 278 6.42 -9.77 -19.55
N ASP A 279 7.70 -9.46 -19.69
CA ASP A 279 8.43 -8.55 -18.80
C ASP A 279 7.83 -7.13 -18.82
N GLU A 280 7.49 -6.61 -20.00
CA GLU A 280 6.82 -5.30 -20.16
C GLU A 280 5.44 -5.28 -19.49
N ALA A 281 4.64 -6.32 -19.68
CA ALA A 281 3.33 -6.45 -19.03
C ALA A 281 3.47 -6.53 -17.50
N ASN A 282 4.44 -7.30 -17.00
CA ASN A 282 4.73 -7.43 -15.58
C ASN A 282 5.22 -6.10 -14.98
N PHE A 283 6.05 -5.35 -15.70
CA PHE A 283 6.51 -4.02 -15.31
C PHE A 283 5.33 -3.06 -15.14
N HIS A 284 4.45 -2.97 -16.14
CA HIS A 284 3.27 -2.10 -16.06
C HIS A 284 2.31 -2.54 -14.96
N MET A 285 2.12 -3.84 -14.74
CA MET A 285 1.30 -4.34 -13.63
C MET A 285 1.87 -3.92 -12.27
N LYS A 286 3.19 -4.03 -12.05
CA LYS A 286 3.85 -3.56 -10.83
C LYS A 286 3.69 -2.05 -10.65
N GLN A 287 3.86 -1.28 -11.73
CA GLN A 287 3.68 0.17 -11.72
C GLN A 287 2.24 0.57 -11.36
N SER A 288 1.23 -0.07 -11.97
CA SER A 288 -0.18 0.16 -11.67
C SER A 288 -0.52 -0.21 -10.23
N ALA A 289 -0.01 -1.34 -9.72
CA ALA A 289 -0.20 -1.73 -8.33
C ALA A 289 0.45 -0.73 -7.35
N PHE A 290 1.61 -0.18 -7.68
CA PHE A 290 2.26 0.88 -6.90
C PHE A 290 1.42 2.16 -6.86
N LEU A 291 0.93 2.63 -8.01
CA LEU A 291 0.07 3.82 -8.08
C LEU A 291 -1.24 3.63 -7.33
N TYR A 292 -1.83 2.43 -7.42
CA TYR A 292 -2.98 2.05 -6.62
C TYR A 292 -2.68 2.15 -5.12
N LYS A 293 -1.56 1.56 -4.65
CA LYS A 293 -1.14 1.62 -3.26
C LYS A 293 -0.96 3.06 -2.78
N LEU A 294 -0.34 3.91 -3.59
CA LEU A 294 -0.17 5.33 -3.28
C LEU A 294 -1.51 6.03 -3.14
N ASN A 295 -2.46 5.79 -4.05
CA ASN A 295 -3.77 6.43 -4.02
C ASN A 295 -4.59 6.03 -2.78
N VAL A 296 -4.56 4.76 -2.38
CA VAL A 296 -5.31 4.29 -1.20
C VAL A 296 -4.67 4.63 0.14
N GLN A 297 -3.39 5.03 0.16
CA GLN A 297 -2.67 5.41 1.38
C GLN A 297 -2.56 6.93 1.57
N THR A 298 -2.83 7.72 0.54
CA THR A 298 -2.69 9.18 0.58
C THR A 298 -4.02 9.86 0.90
N MET A 299 -3.95 10.98 1.61
CA MET A 299 -5.13 11.79 1.90
C MET A 299 -5.65 12.45 0.61
N PRO A 300 -6.95 12.36 0.30
CA PRO A 300 -7.54 13.08 -0.83
C PRO A 300 -7.29 14.60 -0.73
N LYS A 301 -7.07 15.26 -1.87
CA LYS A 301 -6.83 16.71 -1.93
C LYS A 301 -7.97 17.52 -1.28
N SER A 302 -9.21 17.06 -1.43
CA SER A 302 -10.39 17.68 -0.83
C SER A 302 -10.37 17.62 0.71
N HIS A 303 -9.97 16.47 1.27
CA HIS A 303 -9.82 16.29 2.71
C HIS A 303 -8.65 17.12 3.25
N HIS A 304 -7.53 17.16 2.52
CA HIS A 304 -6.39 17.99 2.90
C HIS A 304 -6.73 19.48 2.89
N CYS A 305 -7.46 19.96 1.87
CA CYS A 305 -8.01 21.31 1.82
C CYS A 305 -8.86 21.62 3.06
N LEU A 306 -9.76 20.70 3.43
CA LEU A 306 -10.64 20.87 4.58
C LEU A 306 -9.83 21.00 5.87
N SER A 307 -8.90 20.08 6.12
CA SER A 307 -8.03 20.13 7.31
C SER A 307 -7.25 21.44 7.39
N LEU A 308 -6.65 21.90 6.28
CA LEU A 308 -5.91 23.17 6.25
C LEU A 308 -6.80 24.38 6.55
N LYS A 309 -8.00 24.44 5.95
CA LYS A 309 -8.94 25.54 6.17
C LYS A 309 -9.41 25.60 7.62
N LEU A 310 -9.76 24.44 8.19
CA LEU A 310 -10.16 24.34 9.59
C LEU A 310 -9.04 24.80 10.53
N THR A 311 -7.80 24.35 10.31
CA THR A 311 -6.65 24.80 11.10
C THR A 311 -6.46 26.32 11.01
N VAL A 312 -6.52 26.90 9.81
CA VAL A 312 -6.39 28.35 9.63
C VAL A 312 -7.53 29.11 10.32
N GLU A 313 -8.76 28.62 10.24
CA GLU A 313 -9.92 29.24 10.87
C GLU A 313 -9.85 29.17 12.40
N TYR A 314 -9.33 28.07 12.95
CA TYR A 314 -9.13 27.89 14.39
C TYR A 314 -8.24 29.00 14.97
N PHE A 315 -7.11 29.29 14.32
CA PHE A 315 -6.19 30.33 14.79
C PHE A 315 -6.66 31.76 14.49
N LYS A 316 -7.68 31.95 13.64
CA LYS A 316 -8.25 33.26 13.33
C LYS A 316 -9.35 33.70 14.28
N SER A 317 -10.08 32.76 14.88
CA SER A 317 -11.23 33.08 15.72
C SER A 317 -10.91 32.95 17.21
N SER A 318 -11.50 33.83 18.03
CA SER A 318 -11.41 33.73 19.49
C SER A 318 -12.40 32.68 19.98
N HIS A 319 -11.90 31.51 20.34
CA HIS A 319 -12.73 30.44 20.85
C HIS A 319 -12.78 30.55 22.37
N ASN A 320 -13.95 30.87 22.90
CA ASN A 320 -14.22 30.57 24.30
C ASN A 320 -14.49 29.07 24.36
N ASP A 321 -13.49 28.28 24.75
CA ASP A 321 -13.67 26.89 25.18
C ASP A 321 -14.66 26.93 26.36
N LYS A 322 -15.96 26.88 26.06
CA LYS A 322 -16.98 26.76 27.10
C LYS A 322 -16.75 25.41 27.73
N LYS A 323 -16.45 25.41 29.03
CA LYS A 323 -16.30 24.22 29.89
C LYS A 323 -17.57 23.37 30.03
N ALA A 324 -18.57 23.60 29.19
CA ALA A 324 -19.77 22.78 29.17
C ALA A 324 -19.33 21.35 28.85
N ASP A 325 -19.79 20.39 29.65
CA ASP A 325 -19.49 18.97 29.55
C ASP A 325 -18.15 18.46 30.13
N GLU A 326 -17.30 19.30 30.76
CA GLU A 326 -16.07 18.82 31.44
C GLU A 326 -16.36 17.69 32.46
N GLU A 327 -17.49 17.79 33.17
CA GLU A 327 -17.94 16.78 34.14
C GLU A 327 -18.36 15.46 33.47
N LYS A 328 -18.93 15.52 32.26
CA LYS A 328 -19.37 14.32 31.52
C LYS A 328 -18.18 13.48 31.05
N PHE A 329 -17.03 14.08 30.78
CA PHE A 329 -15.86 13.35 30.26
C PHE A 329 -15.25 12.36 31.26
N ILE A 330 -15.55 12.52 32.56
CA ILE A 330 -15.07 11.64 33.64
C ILE A 330 -16.18 10.83 34.32
N ASP A 331 -17.45 11.08 33.96
CA ASP A 331 -18.60 10.40 34.57
C ASP A 331 -18.76 8.97 34.02
N SER A 332 -18.25 8.00 34.77
CA SER A 332 -18.31 6.57 34.42
C SER A 332 -19.73 5.98 34.24
N SER A 333 -20.79 6.71 34.58
CA SER A 333 -22.18 6.28 34.33
C SER A 333 -22.63 6.50 32.89
N LEU A 334 -21.90 7.32 32.12
CA LEU A 334 -22.21 7.64 30.72
C LEU A 334 -21.59 6.64 29.74
N HIS A 335 -22.07 6.69 28.50
CA HIS A 335 -21.61 5.83 27.41
C HIS A 335 -20.42 6.46 26.68
N HIS A 336 -19.22 6.07 27.11
CA HIS A 336 -17.96 6.55 26.53
C HIS A 336 -17.53 5.76 25.31
N TYR A 337 -17.38 6.47 24.19
CA TYR A 337 -16.83 5.97 22.93
C TYR A 337 -15.46 6.59 22.68
N VAL A 338 -14.53 5.77 22.20
CA VAL A 338 -13.16 6.21 21.90
C VAL A 338 -12.88 5.98 20.42
N ILE A 339 -12.40 7.03 19.75
CA ILE A 339 -12.11 7.02 18.31
C ILE A 339 -10.69 7.55 18.12
N PHE A 340 -9.83 6.76 17.49
CA PHE A 340 -8.51 7.21 17.04
C PHE A 340 -8.61 7.62 15.57
N SER A 341 -8.28 8.86 15.24
CA SER A 341 -8.35 9.32 13.85
C SER A 341 -7.45 10.52 13.60
N ASN A 342 -6.90 10.58 12.40
CA ASN A 342 -6.28 11.78 11.81
C ASN A 342 -7.13 12.38 10.67
N ASN A 343 -8.38 11.94 10.54
CA ASN A 343 -9.28 12.31 9.45
C ASN A 343 -10.58 12.89 10.00
N VAL A 344 -10.75 14.20 9.84
CA VAL A 344 -11.91 14.97 10.30
C VAL A 344 -13.23 14.31 9.90
N LEU A 345 -13.34 13.89 8.63
CA LEU A 345 -14.60 13.35 8.09
C LEU A 345 -14.85 11.90 8.53
N ALA A 346 -13.79 11.11 8.67
CA ALA A 346 -13.89 9.73 9.17
C ALA A 346 -14.46 9.74 10.60
N ALA A 347 -13.82 10.48 11.52
CA ALA A 347 -14.30 10.64 12.89
C ALA A 347 -15.72 11.26 12.96
N SER A 348 -15.99 12.26 12.12
CA SER A 348 -17.31 12.90 12.08
C SER A 348 -18.43 11.94 11.65
N VAL A 349 -18.18 11.07 10.67
CA VAL A 349 -19.19 10.08 10.24
C VAL A 349 -19.44 9.03 11.32
N VAL A 350 -18.41 8.57 12.04
CA VAL A 350 -18.60 7.65 13.18
C VAL A 350 -19.51 8.30 14.24
N ILE A 351 -19.20 9.52 14.65
CA ILE A 351 -19.99 10.24 15.67
C ILE A 351 -21.40 10.53 15.17
N ASN A 352 -21.54 11.10 13.97
CA ASN A 352 -22.85 11.46 13.43
C ASN A 352 -23.73 10.23 13.21
N SER A 353 -23.17 9.14 12.68
CA SER A 353 -23.93 7.90 12.51
C SER A 353 -24.33 7.26 13.84
N THR A 354 -23.49 7.38 14.88
CA THR A 354 -23.83 6.90 16.23
C THR A 354 -24.96 7.74 16.84
N VAL A 355 -24.82 9.07 16.84
CA VAL A 355 -25.81 10.01 17.41
C VAL A 355 -27.13 9.99 16.64
N PHE A 356 -27.08 9.79 15.33
CA PHE A 356 -28.27 9.69 14.49
C PHE A 356 -29.18 8.53 14.92
N HIS A 357 -28.60 7.36 15.20
CA HIS A 357 -29.35 6.16 15.60
C HIS A 357 -29.54 6.01 17.11
N ALA A 358 -28.91 6.86 17.91
CA ALA A 358 -29.02 6.82 19.36
C ALA A 358 -30.45 7.09 19.83
N LYS A 359 -30.91 6.29 20.80
CA LYS A 359 -32.18 6.54 21.50
C LYS A 359 -32.09 7.76 22.42
N GLU A 360 -30.96 7.91 23.11
CA GLU A 360 -30.73 8.98 24.08
C GLU A 360 -29.30 9.53 23.88
N SER A 361 -29.20 10.66 23.16
CA SER A 361 -27.91 11.29 22.84
C SER A 361 -27.21 11.90 24.04
N SER A 362 -27.94 12.29 25.09
CA SER A 362 -27.38 12.90 26.31
C SER A 362 -26.43 11.98 27.06
N ASN A 363 -26.58 10.66 26.89
CA ASN A 363 -25.72 9.68 27.55
C ASN A 363 -24.42 9.41 26.78
N LEU A 364 -24.28 9.93 25.55
CA LEU A 364 -23.14 9.64 24.70
C LEU A 364 -22.01 10.64 24.93
N VAL A 365 -20.81 10.11 25.17
CA VAL A 365 -19.58 10.87 25.33
C VAL A 365 -18.55 10.31 24.37
N PHE A 366 -18.06 11.15 23.46
CA PHE A 366 -17.05 10.77 22.48
C PHE A 366 -15.69 11.38 22.82
N HIS A 367 -14.68 10.53 22.81
CA HIS A 367 -13.28 10.92 22.96
C HIS A 367 -12.57 10.68 21.62
N VAL A 368 -12.22 11.74 20.92
CA VAL A 368 -11.50 11.69 19.64
C VAL A 368 -10.03 11.95 19.91
N LEU A 369 -9.19 10.92 19.72
CA LEU A 369 -7.75 10.97 19.92
C LEU A 369 -7.05 11.17 18.58
N THR A 370 -6.25 12.22 18.51
CA THR A 370 -5.53 12.64 17.29
C THR A 370 -4.09 13.04 17.60
N ASP A 371 -3.26 13.16 16.57
CA ASP A 371 -1.93 13.73 16.62
C ASP A 371 -1.97 15.27 16.70
N GLY A 372 -0.82 15.90 16.95
CA GLY A 372 -0.72 17.36 17.00
C GLY A 372 -0.96 18.06 15.66
N GLU A 373 -0.72 17.37 14.54
CA GLU A 373 -0.91 17.93 13.20
C GLU A 373 -2.39 18.15 12.88
N ASN A 374 -3.25 17.22 13.26
CA ASN A 374 -4.68 17.23 12.95
C ASN A 374 -5.54 17.77 14.10
N TYR A 375 -4.97 17.93 15.31
CA TYR A 375 -5.69 18.37 16.51
C TYR A 375 -6.57 19.60 16.31
N TYR A 376 -6.02 20.68 15.78
CA TYR A 376 -6.76 21.95 15.67
C TYR A 376 -7.88 21.89 14.63
N ALA A 377 -7.67 21.19 13.52
CA ALA A 377 -8.70 20.99 12.50
C ALA A 377 -9.88 20.19 13.06
N ILE A 378 -9.57 19.07 13.71
CA ILE A 378 -10.58 18.18 14.32
C ILE A 378 -11.30 18.91 15.47
N LYS A 379 -10.56 19.61 16.35
CA LYS A 379 -11.15 20.40 17.44
C LYS A 379 -12.13 21.45 16.92
N LEU A 380 -11.74 22.25 15.91
CA LEU A 380 -12.65 23.23 15.32
C LEU A 380 -13.89 22.57 14.70
N TRP A 381 -13.71 21.45 13.99
CA TRP A 381 -14.82 20.74 13.38
C TRP A 381 -15.87 20.32 14.40
N PHE A 382 -15.47 19.82 15.56
CA PHE A 382 -16.40 19.41 16.61
C PHE A 382 -16.93 20.58 17.44
N LEU A 383 -16.22 21.72 17.52
CA LEU A 383 -16.74 22.95 18.14
C LEU A 383 -17.83 23.63 17.30
N ARG A 384 -17.74 23.52 15.97
CA ARG A 384 -18.70 24.20 15.06
C ARG A 384 -19.95 23.37 14.75
N ASN A 385 -19.83 22.03 14.83
CA ASN A 385 -20.92 21.10 14.51
C ASN A 385 -21.61 20.63 15.78
N HIS A 386 -22.94 20.52 15.74
CA HIS A 386 -23.76 20.09 16.87
C HIS A 386 -24.16 18.63 16.72
N TYR A 387 -24.11 17.86 17.81
CA TYR A 387 -24.37 16.42 17.84
C TYR A 387 -25.49 16.09 18.84
N LYS A 388 -26.63 16.77 18.72
CA LYS A 388 -27.73 16.73 19.72
C LYS A 388 -27.17 17.06 21.11
N GLU A 389 -27.51 16.29 22.16
CA GLU A 389 -27.02 16.46 23.53
C GLU A 389 -25.72 15.67 23.83
N ALA A 390 -25.12 15.01 22.84
CA ALA A 390 -23.90 14.23 23.03
C ALA A 390 -22.68 15.15 23.25
N ALA A 391 -21.78 14.73 24.14
CA ALA A 391 -20.55 15.44 24.42
C ALA A 391 -19.40 14.90 23.55
N VAL A 392 -18.57 15.79 23.01
CA VAL A 392 -17.40 15.41 22.20
C VAL A 392 -16.17 16.14 22.71
N GLN A 393 -15.15 15.37 23.11
CA GLN A 393 -13.82 15.88 23.47
C GLN A 393 -12.80 15.45 22.41
N VAL A 394 -11.93 16.38 22.03
CA VAL A 394 -10.78 16.11 21.16
C VAL A 394 -9.51 16.18 22.00
N LEU A 395 -8.73 15.10 21.99
CA LEU A 395 -7.50 14.93 22.77
C LEU A 395 -6.30 14.77 21.84
N ASN A 396 -5.19 15.42 22.19
CA ASN A 396 -3.93 15.25 21.51
C ASN A 396 -3.07 14.23 22.26
N VAL A 397 -2.85 13.06 21.64
CA VAL A 397 -2.11 11.95 22.24
C VAL A 397 -0.66 12.32 22.56
N GLU A 398 -0.06 13.22 21.79
CA GLU A 398 1.33 13.63 21.93
C GLU A 398 1.54 14.61 23.10
N LEU A 399 0.53 15.44 23.41
CA LEU A 399 0.60 16.39 24.52
C LEU A 399 0.35 15.70 25.87
N ASP A 400 -0.55 14.72 25.91
CA ASP A 400 -0.86 13.99 27.14
C ASP A 400 0.19 12.90 27.48
N SER A 401 1.01 12.46 26.51
CA SER A 401 2.06 11.45 26.72
C SER A 401 3.37 11.96 27.33
N GLN A 402 3.51 13.27 27.60
CA GLN A 402 4.77 13.90 28.04
C GLN A 402 5.38 13.36 29.35
N LYS A 403 4.72 12.44 30.07
CA LYS A 403 5.24 11.88 31.33
C LYS A 403 6.07 10.61 31.17
N GLU A 404 5.95 9.84 30.08
CA GLU A 404 6.79 8.66 29.83
C GLU A 404 6.92 8.37 28.32
N ASN A 405 7.99 8.88 27.70
CA ASN A 405 8.27 8.86 26.25
C ASN A 405 7.20 9.57 25.38
N PRO A 406 7.57 10.56 24.54
CA PRO A 406 6.63 11.13 23.59
C PRO A 406 6.16 10.03 22.64
N LEU A 407 4.87 9.71 22.71
CA LEU A 407 4.24 8.68 21.89
C LEU A 407 3.58 9.35 20.68
N LEU A 408 3.97 8.91 19.49
CA LEU A 408 3.32 9.29 18.24
C LEU A 408 1.96 8.57 18.16
N LEU A 409 0.93 9.26 17.64
CA LEU A 409 -0.31 8.57 17.31
C LEU A 409 -0.02 7.46 16.30
N SER A 410 -0.51 6.27 16.60
CA SER A 410 -0.57 5.14 15.68
C SER A 410 -2.04 4.76 15.48
N LEU A 411 -2.49 4.70 14.24
CA LEU A 411 -3.83 4.22 13.91
C LEU A 411 -3.82 2.69 13.76
N PRO A 412 -4.97 2.01 13.88
CA PRO A 412 -5.07 0.58 13.61
C PRO A 412 -4.44 0.22 12.25
N GLU A 413 -3.44 -0.64 12.26
CA GLU A 413 -2.87 -1.18 11.04
C GLU A 413 -3.71 -2.36 10.54
N GLU A 414 -3.94 -2.41 9.23
CA GLU A 414 -4.66 -3.50 8.60
C GLU A 414 -3.71 -4.48 7.91
N PHE A 415 -3.75 -5.71 8.38
CA PHE A 415 -2.88 -6.78 7.91
C PHE A 415 -3.59 -7.61 6.84
N ARG A 416 -2.95 -7.68 5.67
CA ARG A 416 -3.41 -8.50 4.55
C ARG A 416 -3.01 -9.95 4.77
N ILE A 417 -3.99 -10.83 4.82
CA ILE A 417 -3.79 -12.27 4.99
C ILE A 417 -4.44 -12.99 3.82
N SER A 418 -3.66 -13.75 3.08
CA SER A 418 -4.15 -14.55 1.97
C SER A 418 -4.00 -16.04 2.28
N PHE A 419 -5.08 -16.81 2.13
CA PHE A 419 -5.09 -18.25 2.38
C PHE A 419 -5.97 -18.99 1.36
N ARG A 420 -5.74 -20.29 1.20
CA ARG A 420 -6.59 -21.14 0.34
C ARG A 420 -7.88 -21.51 1.07
N ASP A 421 -9.01 -21.29 0.42
CA ASP A 421 -10.33 -21.60 0.93
C ASP A 421 -10.67 -23.06 0.56
N ASN A 422 -10.36 -23.98 1.49
CA ASN A 422 -10.50 -25.43 1.39
C ASN A 422 -9.65 -26.11 0.28
N PRO A 423 -9.10 -27.33 0.50
CA PRO A 423 -8.25 -28.01 -0.50
C PRO A 423 -8.96 -28.28 -1.84
N SER A 424 -10.30 -28.36 -1.82
CA SER A 424 -11.12 -28.72 -2.98
C SER A 424 -11.50 -27.57 -3.90
N ARG A 425 -11.46 -26.30 -3.45
CA ARG A 425 -11.93 -25.15 -4.25
C ARG A 425 -10.82 -24.32 -4.87
N ASN A 426 -9.55 -24.53 -4.51
CA ASN A 426 -8.38 -23.83 -5.08
C ASN A 426 -8.59 -22.30 -5.25
N ARG A 427 -9.40 -21.68 -4.39
CA ARG A 427 -9.67 -20.25 -4.38
C ARG A 427 -8.81 -19.65 -3.28
N ILE A 428 -8.02 -18.65 -3.64
CA ILE A 428 -7.28 -17.85 -2.66
C ILE A 428 -8.25 -16.78 -2.19
N ARG A 429 -8.35 -16.63 -0.87
CA ARG A 429 -9.16 -15.61 -0.22
C ARG A 429 -8.21 -14.67 0.50
N THR A 430 -8.36 -13.39 0.24
CA THR A 430 -7.58 -12.33 0.88
C THR A 430 -8.48 -11.59 1.85
N GLU A 431 -8.03 -11.51 3.11
CA GLU A 431 -8.72 -10.86 4.21
C GLU A 431 -7.86 -9.73 4.77
N TYR A 432 -8.52 -8.71 5.32
CA TYR A 432 -7.88 -7.57 5.97
C TYR A 432 -8.29 -7.53 7.43
N LEU A 433 -7.36 -7.80 8.33
CA LEU A 433 -7.60 -7.73 9.77
C LEU A 433 -7.06 -6.42 10.34
N SER A 434 -7.94 -5.63 10.95
CA SER A 434 -7.57 -4.46 11.76
C SER A 434 -7.31 -4.91 13.20
N ILE A 435 -6.25 -4.44 13.83
CA ILE A 435 -5.98 -4.66 15.26
C ILE A 435 -5.65 -3.34 15.96
N PHE A 436 -5.66 -3.40 17.29
CA PHE A 436 -5.17 -2.32 18.12
C PHE A 436 -3.72 -1.95 17.80
N SER A 437 -3.55 -0.65 17.54
CA SER A 437 -2.25 0.01 17.44
C SER A 437 -1.63 0.29 18.81
N ASP A 438 -0.39 0.77 18.84
CA ASP A 438 0.30 1.16 20.08
C ASP A 438 -0.52 2.17 20.91
N SER A 439 -1.25 3.07 20.24
CA SER A 439 -2.05 4.11 20.91
C SER A 439 -3.24 3.54 21.69
N HIS A 440 -3.79 2.39 21.28
CA HIS A 440 -4.87 1.72 22.01
C HIS A 440 -4.39 1.20 23.37
N TYR A 441 -3.11 0.84 23.50
CA TYR A 441 -2.54 0.39 24.76
C TYR A 441 -2.38 1.52 25.80
N LEU A 442 -2.71 2.76 25.43
CA LEU A 442 -2.77 3.92 26.33
C LEU A 442 -4.15 4.14 26.96
N LEU A 443 -5.20 3.47 26.47
CA LEU A 443 -6.56 3.62 26.98
C LEU A 443 -6.66 3.56 28.52
N PRO A 444 -6.03 2.60 29.22
CA PRO A 444 -6.17 2.52 30.68
C PRO A 444 -5.53 3.68 31.44
N HIS A 445 -4.53 4.34 30.82
CA HIS A 445 -3.86 5.51 31.37
C HIS A 445 -4.64 6.79 31.08
N LEU A 446 -5.07 6.98 29.83
CA LEU A 446 -5.81 8.16 29.38
C LEU A 446 -7.18 8.25 30.07
N PHE A 447 -7.82 7.10 30.31
CA PHE A 447 -9.14 7.00 30.93
C PHE A 447 -9.08 6.29 32.28
N SER A 448 -8.21 6.78 33.17
CA SER A 448 -7.99 6.19 34.50
C SER A 448 -9.24 6.19 35.39
N ASN A 449 -10.13 7.17 35.21
CA ASN A 449 -11.39 7.31 35.96
C ASN A 449 -12.56 6.50 35.38
N LEU A 450 -12.39 5.90 34.20
CA LEU A 450 -13.44 5.14 33.54
C LEU A 450 -13.25 3.64 33.75
N ASN A 451 -14.37 2.93 33.87
CA ASN A 451 -14.39 1.48 34.06
C ASN A 451 -14.51 0.73 32.73
N LYS A 452 -15.31 1.26 31.80
CA LYS A 452 -15.63 0.63 30.52
C LYS A 452 -15.67 1.69 29.42
N VAL A 453 -15.15 1.36 28.24
CA VAL A 453 -15.27 2.19 27.03
C VAL A 453 -15.60 1.32 25.82
N VAL A 454 -16.20 1.90 24.79
CA VAL A 454 -16.34 1.27 23.48
C VAL A 454 -15.39 1.93 22.49
N VAL A 455 -14.50 1.15 21.89
CA VAL A 455 -13.61 1.63 20.82
C VAL A 455 -14.30 1.43 19.47
N LEU A 456 -14.32 2.48 18.66
CA LEU A 456 -14.82 2.49 17.29
C LEU A 456 -13.68 2.95 16.37
N ASP A 457 -13.33 2.16 15.36
CA ASP A 457 -12.35 2.58 14.34
C ASP A 457 -12.96 3.73 13.50
N ASP A 458 -12.14 4.58 12.91
CA ASP A 458 -12.64 5.74 12.15
C ASP A 458 -13.25 5.37 10.78
N ASP A 459 -13.15 4.11 10.40
CA ASP A 459 -13.67 3.52 9.19
C ASP A 459 -14.94 2.69 9.42
N VAL A 460 -15.70 2.98 10.48
CA VAL A 460 -17.01 2.35 10.74
C VAL A 460 -18.19 3.29 10.50
N VAL A 461 -19.35 2.70 10.23
CA VAL A 461 -20.63 3.40 10.15
C VAL A 461 -21.65 2.67 11.02
N ILE A 462 -22.27 3.40 11.94
CA ILE A 462 -23.28 2.86 12.84
C ILE A 462 -24.65 2.95 12.15
N GLN A 463 -25.44 1.89 12.25
CA GLN A 463 -26.79 1.77 11.68
C GLN A 463 -27.87 1.52 12.73
N GLN A 464 -27.50 1.19 13.96
CA GLN A 464 -28.44 0.93 15.05
C GLN A 464 -27.90 1.48 16.37
N ASP A 465 -28.79 1.69 17.32
CA ASP A 465 -28.46 2.12 18.68
C ASP A 465 -27.50 1.13 19.36
N LEU A 466 -26.37 1.63 19.86
CA LEU A 466 -25.32 0.81 20.47
C LEU A 466 -25.45 0.67 21.99
N SER A 467 -26.46 1.28 22.63
CA SER A 467 -26.60 1.31 24.10
C SER A 467 -26.61 -0.08 24.74
N ALA A 468 -27.10 -1.10 24.02
CA ALA A 468 -27.13 -2.47 24.51
C ALA A 468 -25.73 -3.06 24.78
N LEU A 469 -24.66 -2.51 24.19
CA LEU A 469 -23.28 -2.96 24.45
C LEU A 469 -22.86 -2.76 25.91
N TRP A 470 -23.40 -1.74 26.60
CA TRP A 470 -23.05 -1.44 28.00
C TRP A 470 -23.52 -2.52 28.96
N ASN A 471 -24.63 -3.19 28.60
CA ASN A 471 -25.26 -4.25 29.38
C ASN A 471 -24.63 -5.63 29.14
N ILE A 472 -23.65 -5.74 28.23
CA ILE A 472 -22.94 -7.00 28.00
C ILE A 472 -21.97 -7.23 29.15
N ASP A 473 -22.13 -8.38 29.80
CA ASP A 473 -21.20 -8.92 30.78
C ASP A 473 -20.07 -9.66 30.05
N LEU A 474 -18.85 -9.12 30.14
CA LEU A 474 -17.65 -9.71 29.55
C LEU A 474 -17.10 -10.88 30.40
N GLY A 475 -17.70 -11.16 31.56
CA GLY A 475 -17.20 -12.11 32.52
C GLY A 475 -15.80 -11.72 33.00
N HIS A 476 -14.83 -12.60 32.82
CA HIS A 476 -13.44 -12.35 33.22
C HIS A 476 -12.54 -11.87 32.07
N LYS A 477 -13.13 -11.52 30.91
CA LYS A 477 -12.41 -11.08 29.70
C LYS A 477 -12.27 -9.57 29.65
N VAL A 478 -11.24 -9.09 28.95
CA VAL A 478 -10.94 -7.64 28.84
C VAL A 478 -11.62 -7.00 27.63
N ASN A 479 -11.69 -7.70 26.49
CA ASN A 479 -12.12 -7.14 25.22
C ASN A 479 -13.29 -7.93 24.62
N GLY A 480 -14.46 -7.33 24.54
CA GLY A 480 -15.58 -7.84 23.75
C GLY A 480 -15.41 -7.45 22.29
N ALA A 481 -15.19 -8.44 21.40
CA ALA A 481 -15.01 -8.21 19.97
C ALA A 481 -15.75 -9.27 19.14
N VAL A 482 -16.18 -8.91 17.93
CA VAL A 482 -16.66 -9.92 16.96
C VAL A 482 -15.48 -10.79 16.53
N GLN A 483 -15.64 -12.10 16.66
CA GLN A 483 -14.62 -13.06 16.23
C GLN A 483 -14.69 -13.28 14.72
N PHE A 484 -13.55 -13.21 14.06
CA PHE A 484 -13.41 -13.44 12.63
C PHE A 484 -12.92 -14.87 12.36
N CYS A 485 -13.82 -15.84 12.51
CA CYS A 485 -13.48 -17.26 12.50
C CYS A 485 -13.10 -17.84 11.12
N SER A 486 -13.30 -17.11 10.03
CA SER A 486 -12.74 -17.44 8.70
C SER A 486 -11.20 -17.52 8.74
N VAL A 487 -10.59 -16.73 9.64
CA VAL A 487 -9.17 -16.75 9.95
C VAL A 487 -8.95 -17.36 11.34
N LYS A 488 -8.38 -18.56 11.36
CA LYS A 488 -7.90 -19.21 12.58
C LYS A 488 -6.46 -18.80 12.85
N LEU A 489 -6.07 -18.61 14.11
CA LEU A 489 -4.71 -18.23 14.47
C LEU A 489 -3.66 -19.26 13.99
N GLY A 490 -4.03 -20.55 13.90
CA GLY A 490 -3.20 -21.59 13.30
C GLY A 490 -2.82 -21.33 11.83
N LYS A 491 -3.70 -20.68 11.05
CA LYS A 491 -3.38 -20.25 9.68
C LYS A 491 -2.39 -19.10 9.64
N LEU A 492 -2.21 -18.38 10.76
CA LEU A 492 -1.29 -17.26 10.91
C LEU A 492 0.06 -17.69 11.50
N LYS A 493 0.34 -18.99 11.61
CA LYS A 493 1.59 -19.52 12.19
C LYS A 493 2.86 -18.93 11.55
N SER A 494 2.84 -18.66 10.25
CA SER A 494 3.96 -18.01 9.55
C SER A 494 4.23 -16.59 10.03
N TYR A 495 3.21 -15.91 10.59
CA TYR A 495 3.29 -14.54 11.11
C TYR A 495 3.47 -14.51 12.64
N LEU A 496 2.84 -15.45 13.36
CA LEU A 496 2.81 -15.49 14.83
C LEU A 496 3.89 -16.37 15.46
N GLY A 497 4.62 -17.15 14.64
CA GLY A 497 5.53 -18.18 15.12
C GLY A 497 4.79 -19.44 15.61
N GLU A 498 5.51 -20.36 16.26
CA GLU A 498 4.97 -21.69 16.60
C GLU A 498 4.40 -21.81 18.02
N LYS A 499 4.56 -20.80 18.88
CA LYS A 499 4.26 -20.88 20.31
C LYS A 499 3.44 -19.67 20.78
N GLY A 500 2.65 -19.88 21.84
CA GLY A 500 1.93 -18.82 22.54
C GLY A 500 0.51 -18.55 22.04
N PHE A 501 -0.10 -19.45 21.27
CA PHE A 501 -1.52 -19.32 20.92
C PHE A 501 -2.16 -20.68 20.59
N SER A 502 -3.46 -20.80 20.86
CA SER A 502 -4.26 -21.93 20.37
C SER A 502 -4.49 -21.81 18.86
N GLN A 503 -4.15 -22.86 18.12
CA GLN A 503 -4.29 -22.90 16.66
C GLN A 503 -5.75 -22.80 16.19
N ASN A 504 -6.71 -23.21 17.04
CA ASN A 504 -8.13 -23.22 16.72
C ASN A 504 -8.86 -21.94 17.13
N SER A 505 -8.19 -21.02 17.82
CA SER A 505 -8.75 -19.71 18.17
C SER A 505 -9.06 -18.91 16.92
N CYS A 506 -10.20 -18.22 16.92
CA CYS A 506 -10.54 -17.25 15.89
C CYS A 506 -9.68 -16.01 16.06
N ALA A 507 -9.33 -15.37 14.94
CA ALA A 507 -8.88 -14.00 14.99
C ALA A 507 -10.02 -13.10 15.50
N TRP A 508 -9.66 -11.92 15.97
CA TRP A 508 -10.58 -10.83 16.30
C TRP A 508 -10.11 -9.58 15.58
N MET A 509 -10.96 -8.57 15.50
CA MET A 509 -10.62 -7.30 14.87
C MET A 509 -10.93 -6.11 15.77
N SER A 510 -10.17 -5.03 15.55
CA SER A 510 -10.59 -3.68 15.93
C SER A 510 -11.82 -3.25 15.12
N GLY A 511 -12.47 -2.15 15.50
CA GLY A 511 -13.62 -1.57 14.79
C GLY A 511 -14.90 -1.49 15.62
N LEU A 512 -15.11 -2.46 16.50
CA LEU A 512 -16.12 -2.40 17.56
C LEU A 512 -15.66 -3.27 18.72
N ASN A 513 -15.17 -2.62 19.76
CA ASN A 513 -14.59 -3.31 20.91
C ASN A 513 -15.12 -2.75 22.22
N ILE A 514 -15.68 -3.61 23.08
CA ILE A 514 -16.05 -3.24 24.45
C ILE A 514 -14.86 -3.53 25.34
N ILE A 515 -14.28 -2.50 25.94
CA ILE A 515 -13.08 -2.62 26.75
C ILE A 515 -13.40 -2.44 28.22
N ASP A 516 -13.09 -3.47 29.03
CA ASP A 516 -13.03 -3.36 30.47
C ASP A 516 -11.66 -2.80 30.90
N LEU A 517 -11.64 -1.49 31.21
CA LEU A 517 -10.43 -0.80 31.61
C LEU A 517 -9.96 -1.20 33.01
N VAL A 518 -10.87 -1.61 33.89
CA VAL A 518 -10.49 -2.10 35.24
C VAL A 518 -9.71 -3.39 35.09
N ARG A 519 -10.27 -4.36 34.36
CA ARG A 519 -9.63 -5.65 34.14
C ARG A 519 -8.33 -5.53 33.35
N TRP A 520 -8.28 -4.63 32.36
CA TRP A 520 -7.05 -4.33 31.63
C TRP A 520 -5.93 -3.87 32.57
N ARG A 521 -6.24 -2.96 33.52
CA ARG A 521 -5.28 -2.48 34.53
C ARG A 521 -4.85 -3.60 35.47
N GLU A 522 -5.78 -4.40 35.97
CA GLU A 522 -5.50 -5.53 36.87
C GLU A 522 -4.54 -6.56 36.26
N LEU A 523 -4.74 -6.88 34.97
CA LEU A 523 -3.90 -7.85 34.25
C LEU A 523 -2.61 -7.23 33.70
N GLY A 524 -2.46 -5.91 33.73
CA GLY A 524 -1.27 -5.22 33.22
C GLY A 524 -1.02 -5.47 31.73
N LEU A 525 -2.08 -5.51 30.91
CA LEU A 525 -1.95 -5.86 29.48
C LEU A 525 -1.08 -4.85 28.71
N THR A 526 -1.09 -3.57 29.08
CA THR A 526 -0.20 -2.55 28.49
C THR A 526 1.27 -2.89 28.71
N GLN A 527 1.64 -3.35 29.90
CA GLN A 527 3.01 -3.75 30.22
C GLN A 527 3.40 -5.04 29.48
N THR A 528 2.47 -5.99 29.38
CA THR A 528 2.64 -7.23 28.62
C THR A 528 2.92 -6.94 27.14
N TYR A 529 2.11 -6.08 26.53
CA TYR A 529 2.30 -5.64 25.15
C TYR A 529 3.67 -5.00 24.93
N ARG A 530 4.04 -4.01 25.76
CA ARG A 530 5.34 -3.33 25.68
C ARG A 530 6.52 -4.29 25.82
N LYS A 531 6.40 -5.31 26.68
CA LYS A 531 7.41 -6.36 26.85
C LYS A 531 7.55 -7.19 25.57
N LEU A 532 6.45 -7.63 24.98
CA LEU A 532 6.45 -8.41 23.74
C LEU A 532 7.05 -7.64 22.56
N ILE A 533 6.69 -6.36 22.40
CA ILE A 533 7.28 -5.49 21.36
C ILE A 533 8.80 -5.44 21.53
N LYS A 534 9.30 -5.19 22.75
CA LYS A 534 10.73 -5.15 23.03
C LYS A 534 11.43 -6.48 22.74
N GLU A 535 10.84 -7.60 23.14
CA GLU A 535 11.38 -8.94 22.90
C GLU A 535 11.47 -9.27 21.41
N PHE A 536 10.41 -8.98 20.63
CA PHE A 536 10.39 -9.27 19.21
C PHE A 536 11.28 -8.33 18.39
N THR A 537 11.44 -7.08 18.82
CA THR A 537 12.35 -6.12 18.17
C THR A 537 13.80 -6.59 18.27
N MET A 538 14.17 -7.25 19.37
CA MET A 538 15.51 -7.82 19.58
C MET A 538 15.78 -9.09 18.73
N GLN A 539 14.76 -9.72 18.14
CA GLN A 539 14.89 -10.98 17.40
C GLN A 539 15.00 -10.82 15.88
N GLU A 540 15.16 -9.58 15.37
CA GLU A 540 15.16 -9.23 13.93
C GLU A 540 13.92 -9.74 13.17
N GLY A 541 12.88 -8.89 13.07
CA GLY A 541 11.69 -9.12 12.25
C GLY A 541 11.18 -7.82 11.62
N SER A 542 10.29 -7.90 10.63
CA SER A 542 9.63 -6.71 10.09
C SER A 542 8.83 -5.99 11.19
N VAL A 543 9.01 -4.68 11.33
CA VAL A 543 8.36 -3.85 12.37
C VAL A 543 6.83 -4.04 12.40
N GLU A 544 6.18 -4.07 11.23
CA GLU A 544 4.73 -4.25 11.10
C GLU A 544 4.26 -5.61 11.68
N GLY A 545 4.98 -6.70 11.38
CA GLY A 545 4.67 -8.03 11.92
C GLY A 545 4.84 -8.15 13.44
N ILE A 546 5.64 -7.27 14.05
CA ILE A 546 5.91 -7.28 15.50
C ILE A 546 4.70 -6.78 16.28
N ALA A 547 4.12 -5.63 15.89
CA ALA A 547 2.92 -5.07 16.52
C ALA A 547 1.74 -6.03 16.42
N TRP A 548 1.54 -6.61 15.24
CA TRP A 548 0.54 -7.65 14.99
C TRP A 548 0.65 -8.83 15.96
N ARG A 549 1.85 -9.40 16.03
CA ARG A 549 2.11 -10.56 16.87
C ARG A 549 1.96 -10.22 18.35
N ALA A 550 2.51 -9.10 18.79
CA ALA A 550 2.40 -8.66 20.18
C ALA A 550 0.93 -8.42 20.57
N SER A 551 0.13 -7.82 19.69
CA SER A 551 -1.27 -7.53 19.97
C SER A 551 -2.10 -8.80 20.16
N LEU A 552 -1.99 -9.75 19.21
CA LEU A 552 -2.72 -11.01 19.29
C LEU A 552 -2.32 -11.86 20.50
N LEU A 553 -1.03 -11.87 20.87
CA LEU A 553 -0.55 -12.60 22.05
C LEU A 553 -0.96 -11.92 23.35
N THR A 554 -1.01 -10.58 23.40
CA THR A 554 -1.44 -9.84 24.59
C THR A 554 -2.89 -10.14 24.94
N PHE A 555 -3.73 -10.35 23.92
CA PHE A 555 -5.14 -10.70 24.09
C PHE A 555 -5.42 -12.20 24.02
N GLU A 556 -4.40 -13.06 24.14
CA GLU A 556 -4.62 -14.49 24.15
C GLU A 556 -5.54 -14.87 25.32
N ASN A 557 -6.68 -15.49 25.02
CA ASN A 557 -7.72 -15.84 25.98
C ASN A 557 -8.37 -14.64 26.70
N GLU A 558 -8.17 -13.40 26.27
CA GLU A 558 -8.78 -12.19 26.87
C GLU A 558 -9.93 -11.61 26.03
N ILE A 559 -10.35 -12.32 24.98
CA ILE A 559 -11.44 -11.94 24.10
C ILE A 559 -12.76 -12.59 24.53
N TYR A 560 -13.79 -11.77 24.70
CA TYR A 560 -15.18 -12.19 24.77
C TYR A 560 -15.80 -12.13 23.36
N PRO A 561 -16.37 -13.23 22.83
CA PRO A 561 -16.95 -13.25 21.50
C PRO A 561 -18.30 -12.51 21.47
N LEU A 562 -18.37 -11.40 20.73
CA LEU A 562 -19.63 -10.76 20.39
C LEU A 562 -20.35 -11.54 19.28
N ASN A 563 -21.68 -11.43 19.25
CA ASN A 563 -22.50 -12.00 18.18
C ASN A 563 -22.08 -11.42 16.81
N GLU A 564 -21.92 -12.27 15.80
CA GLU A 564 -21.54 -11.89 14.43
C GLU A 564 -22.53 -10.90 13.80
N SER A 565 -23.78 -10.82 14.28
CA SER A 565 -24.77 -9.85 13.80
C SER A 565 -24.42 -8.39 14.12
N TRP A 566 -23.50 -8.12 15.04
CA TRP A 566 -23.13 -6.76 15.42
C TRP A 566 -22.38 -6.02 14.30
N VAL A 567 -21.47 -6.71 13.60
CA VAL A 567 -20.54 -6.07 12.66
C VAL A 567 -20.54 -6.82 11.33
N VAL A 568 -20.76 -6.09 10.24
CA VAL A 568 -20.45 -6.56 8.89
C VAL A 568 -19.13 -5.94 8.46
N SER A 569 -18.11 -6.79 8.33
CA SER A 569 -16.78 -6.45 7.86
C SER A 569 -16.64 -6.72 6.36
N GLY A 570 -15.67 -6.05 5.74
CA GLY A 570 -15.23 -6.26 4.36
C GLY A 570 -15.57 -5.12 3.43
N MET A 571 -16.21 -4.05 3.91
CA MET A 571 -16.68 -2.97 3.02
C MET A 571 -15.54 -2.17 2.38
N GLY A 572 -14.30 -2.33 2.84
CA GLY A 572 -13.10 -1.75 2.26
C GLY A 572 -12.34 -2.67 1.29
N HIS A 573 -12.83 -3.88 1.00
CA HIS A 573 -12.16 -4.79 0.04
C HIS A 573 -13.04 -5.81 -0.68
N ASP A 574 -14.23 -6.15 -0.16
CA ASP A 574 -15.09 -7.22 -0.68
C ASP A 574 -16.29 -6.66 -1.46
N TYR A 575 -16.29 -6.85 -2.78
CA TYR A 575 -17.38 -6.44 -3.68
C TYR A 575 -18.65 -7.32 -3.56
N THR A 576 -18.61 -8.42 -2.81
CA THR A 576 -19.63 -9.47 -2.82
C THR A 576 -20.58 -9.47 -1.62
N ILE A 577 -20.46 -8.49 -0.71
CA ILE A 577 -21.30 -8.41 0.48
C ILE A 577 -22.77 -8.18 0.07
N GLY A 578 -23.63 -9.11 0.45
CA GLY A 578 -25.05 -9.06 0.15
C GLY A 578 -25.78 -7.91 0.86
N THR A 579 -26.88 -7.43 0.27
CA THR A 579 -27.65 -6.31 0.82
C THR A 579 -28.34 -6.60 2.15
N GLN A 580 -28.68 -7.86 2.43
CA GLN A 580 -29.38 -8.24 3.67
C GLN A 580 -28.48 -8.11 4.90
N PRO A 581 -27.28 -8.72 4.95
CA PRO A 581 -26.31 -8.47 6.03
C PRO A 581 -26.07 -6.98 6.29
N ILE A 582 -25.88 -6.19 5.22
CA ILE A 582 -25.66 -4.75 5.33
C ILE A 582 -26.86 -4.06 5.98
N LYS A 583 -28.11 -4.43 5.64
CA LYS A 583 -29.30 -3.79 6.24
C LYS A 583 -29.51 -4.15 7.71
N THR A 584 -29.11 -5.35 8.14
CA THR A 584 -29.41 -5.87 9.47
C THR A 584 -28.33 -5.62 10.51
N ALA A 585 -27.09 -5.35 10.08
CA ALA A 585 -25.98 -5.15 10.99
C ALA A 585 -26.06 -3.81 11.73
N SER A 586 -25.63 -3.80 13.00
CA SER A 586 -25.55 -2.58 13.80
C SER A 586 -24.38 -1.69 13.37
N VAL A 587 -23.27 -2.29 12.94
CA VAL A 587 -22.05 -1.60 12.52
C VAL A 587 -21.57 -2.14 11.18
N LEU A 588 -21.22 -1.22 10.29
CA LEU A 588 -20.59 -1.48 9.00
C LEU A 588 -19.11 -1.11 9.10
N HIS A 589 -18.22 -2.06 8.86
CA HIS A 589 -16.78 -1.85 8.99
C HIS A 589 -16.12 -1.87 7.60
N TYR A 590 -15.46 -0.77 7.25
CA TYR A 590 -14.75 -0.59 5.98
C TYR A 590 -13.30 -1.08 6.04
N ASN A 591 -13.03 -2.17 6.75
CA ASN A 591 -11.71 -2.79 6.79
C ASN A 591 -11.27 -3.19 5.37
N GLY A 592 -10.02 -2.88 5.06
CA GLY A 592 -9.43 -2.93 3.74
C GLY A 592 -9.06 -1.54 3.21
N LYS A 593 -8.34 -1.53 2.09
CA LYS A 593 -7.72 -0.30 1.56
C LYS A 593 -8.68 0.62 0.80
N MET A 594 -9.82 0.12 0.31
CA MET A 594 -10.76 0.91 -0.50
C MET A 594 -11.79 1.64 0.39
N LYS A 595 -11.28 2.56 1.23
CA LYS A 595 -12.09 3.36 2.17
C LYS A 595 -13.12 4.24 1.44
N PRO A 596 -14.27 4.53 2.07
CA PRO A 596 -15.39 5.20 1.39
C PRO A 596 -15.12 6.65 1.00
N TRP A 597 -14.16 7.30 1.66
CA TRP A 597 -13.71 8.66 1.34
C TRP A 597 -12.67 8.75 0.23
N LEU A 598 -12.15 7.63 -0.26
CA LEU A 598 -11.18 7.60 -1.34
C LEU A 598 -11.89 7.50 -2.69
N ASP A 599 -11.27 8.03 -3.76
CA ASP A 599 -11.79 7.86 -5.13
C ASP A 599 -11.93 6.39 -5.50
N LEU A 600 -10.95 5.57 -5.11
CA LEU A 600 -10.91 4.12 -5.32
C LEU A 600 -11.77 3.32 -4.33
N GLY A 601 -12.52 3.97 -3.44
CA GLY A 601 -13.48 3.29 -2.55
C GLY A 601 -14.58 2.58 -3.33
N ILE A 602 -15.05 1.43 -2.83
CA ILE A 602 -16.05 0.61 -3.52
C ILE A 602 -17.36 1.41 -3.72
N PRO A 603 -17.78 1.69 -4.99
CA PRO A 603 -18.87 2.62 -5.27
C PRO A 603 -20.20 2.28 -4.58
N GLN A 604 -20.57 0.99 -4.53
CA GLN A 604 -21.86 0.55 -3.99
C GLN A 604 -21.99 0.79 -2.48
N TYR A 605 -20.87 0.89 -1.76
CA TYR A 605 -20.83 1.08 -0.31
C TYR A 605 -20.68 2.53 0.11
N LYS A 606 -20.14 3.41 -0.75
CA LYS A 606 -19.93 4.83 -0.44
C LYS A 606 -21.19 5.56 0.04
N SER A 607 -22.37 5.16 -0.44
CA SER A 607 -23.64 5.78 -0.07
C SER A 607 -23.96 5.68 1.44
N TYR A 608 -23.58 4.58 2.09
CA TYR A 608 -23.81 4.38 3.52
C TYR A 608 -22.96 5.30 4.40
N TRP A 609 -21.78 5.70 3.91
CA TRP A 609 -20.90 6.66 4.58
C TRP A 609 -21.28 8.11 4.24
N LYS A 610 -21.45 8.43 2.93
CA LYS A 610 -21.75 9.79 2.44
C LYS A 610 -23.04 10.39 3.01
N LYS A 611 -24.02 9.57 3.42
CA LYS A 611 -25.30 10.05 3.99
C LYS A 611 -25.14 10.76 5.34
N PHE A 612 -24.02 10.58 6.04
CA PHE A 612 -23.72 11.24 7.32
C PHE A 612 -22.83 12.47 7.18
N LEU A 613 -22.50 12.87 5.95
CA LEU A 613 -21.82 14.15 5.71
C LEU A 613 -22.83 15.29 5.69
N ASN A 614 -22.48 16.41 6.33
CA ASN A 614 -23.28 17.63 6.28
C ASN A 614 -23.08 18.33 4.92
N LYS A 615 -23.96 18.02 3.95
CA LYS A 615 -23.87 18.58 2.59
C LYS A 615 -24.01 20.10 2.52
N GLU A 616 -24.56 20.73 3.56
CA GLU A 616 -24.78 22.17 3.65
C GLU A 616 -23.56 22.91 4.24
N ASP A 617 -22.55 22.19 4.74
CA ASP A 617 -21.33 22.83 5.26
C ASP A 617 -20.53 23.46 4.10
N HIS A 618 -20.32 24.78 4.22
CA HIS A 618 -19.65 25.59 3.21
C HIS A 618 -18.20 25.14 2.94
N LEU A 619 -17.45 24.67 3.94
CA LEU A 619 -16.07 24.21 3.74
C LEU A 619 -16.04 22.92 2.94
N LEU A 620 -17.02 22.04 3.10
CA LEU A 620 -17.13 20.82 2.29
C LEU A 620 -17.38 21.14 0.81
N SER A 621 -18.20 22.16 0.53
CA SER A 621 -18.40 22.65 -0.84
C SER A 621 -17.14 23.30 -1.40
N GLU A 622 -16.51 24.21 -0.65
CA GLU A 622 -15.32 24.94 -1.11
C GLU A 622 -14.10 24.03 -1.35
N CYS A 623 -14.01 22.91 -0.63
CA CYS A 623 -12.94 21.94 -0.79
C CYS A 623 -13.30 20.77 -1.71
N ASN A 624 -14.44 20.82 -2.41
CA ASN A 624 -14.91 19.73 -3.30
C ASN A 624 -14.94 18.36 -2.60
N VAL A 625 -15.45 18.31 -1.37
CA VAL A 625 -15.65 17.04 -0.66
C VAL A 625 -16.93 16.36 -1.14
N ASN A 626 -17.97 17.15 -1.46
CA ASN A 626 -19.29 16.66 -1.86
C ASN A 626 -19.39 16.27 -3.35
N SER A 627 -18.33 16.49 -4.14
CA SER A 627 -18.31 16.21 -5.58
C SER A 627 -18.36 14.73 -5.95
#